data_AF-A0A7H4M094-F1
#
_entry.id   AF-A0A7H4M094-F1
#
_cell.length_a   1.000
_cell.length_b   1.000
_cell.length_c   1.000
_cell.angle_alpha   90.00
_cell.angle_beta   90.00
_cell.angle_gamma   90.00
#
_symmetry.space_group_name_H-M   'P 1'
#
loop_
_entity.id
_entity.type
_entity.pdbx_description
1 polymer ?
#
loop_
_entity_poly.entity_id
_entity_poly.type
_entity_poly.pdbx_seq_one_letter_code
_entity_poly.pdbx_strand_id
1 'polypeptide(L)'
;MIKLYDHGVYISHQHGIIAADKGSVALEKHEARKGTISWSILSAHNTSGNEQQLKIKFDSMASHDITFVGIIQTAKASEWNVFHYPMF
;
A
#
# COMPACT_ATOMS: atom_id res chain seq x y z
N MET A 1 7.57 29.12 -5.42
CA MET A 1 8.94 28.56 -5.40
C MET A 1 8.87 27.19 -4.76
N ILE A 2 9.26 26.13 -5.48
CA ILE A 2 9.20 24.74 -4.99
C ILE A 2 10.55 24.40 -4.37
N LYS A 3 10.55 23.83 -3.15
CA LYS A 3 11.77 23.38 -2.46
C LYS A 3 11.97 21.89 -2.72
N LEU A 4 13.12 21.53 -3.30
CA LEU A 4 13.50 20.15 -3.59
C LEU A 4 14.52 19.67 -2.55
N TYR A 5 14.41 18.40 -2.18
CA TYR A 5 15.32 17.70 -1.28
C TYR A 5 15.98 16.57 -2.06
N ASP A 6 17.31 16.46 -2.00
CA ASP A 6 18.12 15.42 -2.64
C ASP A 6 18.28 14.15 -1.77
N HIS A 7 17.63 14.14 -0.60
CA HIS A 7 17.62 13.07 0.38
C HIS A 7 16.18 12.73 0.81
N GLY A 8 16.02 11.58 1.48
CA GLY A 8 14.75 11.20 2.08
C GLY A 8 14.35 12.15 3.20
N VAL A 9 13.05 12.36 3.37
CA VAL A 9 12.50 13.19 4.45
C VAL A 9 11.37 12.47 5.18
N TYR A 10 11.20 12.79 6.46
CA TYR A 10 10.03 12.41 7.26
C TYR A 10 9.11 13.62 7.44
N ILE A 11 7.82 13.36 7.58
CA ILE A 11 6.80 14.39 7.84
C ILE A 11 6.26 14.16 9.24
N SER A 12 6.41 15.15 10.11
CA SER A 12 5.87 15.17 11.47
C SER A 12 4.88 16.32 11.61
N HIS A 13 3.75 16.08 12.26
CA HIS A 13 2.78 17.14 12.54
C HIS A 13 3.36 18.25 13.44
N GLN A 14 4.26 17.90 14.36
CA GLN A 14 4.85 18.84 15.32
C GLN A 14 6.09 19.56 14.76
N HIS A 15 6.92 18.86 13.99
CA HIS A 15 8.23 19.35 13.56
C HIS A 15 8.32 19.65 12.06
N GLY A 16 7.24 19.45 11.31
CA GLY A 16 7.21 19.64 9.86
C GLY A 16 8.07 18.63 9.12
N ILE A 17 8.92 19.12 8.20
CA ILE A 17 9.81 18.28 7.39
C ILE A 17 11.11 18.04 8.16
N ILE A 18 11.43 16.78 8.41
CA ILE A 18 12.66 16.34 9.08
C ILE A 18 13.53 15.60 8.06
N ALA A 19 14.82 15.90 8.00
CA ALA A 19 15.75 15.17 7.13
C ALA A 19 15.88 13.72 7.61
N ALA A 20 15.93 12.74 6.70
CA ALA A 20 16.18 11.35 7.07
C ALA A 20 17.69 11.06 7.25
N ASP A 21 18.45 12.04 7.73
CA ASP A 21 19.87 11.88 8.01
C ASP A 21 20.10 11.12 9.33
N LYS A 22 21.31 10.57 9.51
CA LYS A 22 21.65 9.72 10.66
C LYS A 22 21.63 10.46 12.02
N GLY A 23 21.37 11.77 12.03
CA GLY A 23 21.53 12.63 13.21
C GLY A 23 20.25 13.31 13.70
N SER A 24 19.23 13.49 12.86
CA SER A 24 18.00 14.17 13.26
C SER A 24 16.88 13.18 13.58
N VAL A 25 16.72 12.93 14.88
CA VAL A 25 15.72 12.03 15.48
C VAL A 25 15.96 10.57 15.06
N ALA A 26 16.32 9.72 16.01
CA ALA A 26 16.37 8.27 15.83
C ALA A 26 14.95 7.68 15.67
N LEU A 27 14.17 8.21 14.73
CA LEU A 27 13.00 7.55 14.21
C LEU A 27 13.51 6.38 13.40
N GLU A 28 13.46 5.20 14.02
CA GLU A 28 13.58 3.95 13.30
C GLU A 28 12.64 4.01 12.10
N LYS A 29 13.20 3.86 10.89
CA LYS A 29 12.47 3.96 9.63
C LYS A 29 11.25 3.03 9.63
N HIS A 30 11.37 1.91 10.34
CA HIS A 30 10.29 0.97 10.59
C HIS A 30 9.10 1.62 11.32
N GLU A 31 9.34 2.29 12.44
CA GLU A 31 8.28 2.94 13.22
C GLU A 31 7.70 4.16 12.48
N ALA A 32 8.52 4.90 11.75
CA ALA A 32 8.05 6.01 10.93
C ALA A 32 7.04 5.56 9.85
N ARG A 33 7.23 4.36 9.27
CA ARG A 33 6.27 3.79 8.29
C ARG A 33 4.90 3.55 8.90
N LYS A 34 4.84 3.18 10.18
CA LYS A 34 3.57 2.91 10.87
C LYS A 34 2.67 4.14 11.01
N GLY A 35 3.24 5.33 10.95
CA GLY A 35 2.50 6.60 10.96
C GLY A 35 1.91 7.01 9.61
N THR A 36 2.12 6.24 8.54
CA THR A 36 1.62 6.58 7.20
C THR A 36 0.20 6.08 6.95
N ILE A 37 -0.57 6.79 6.12
CA ILE A 37 -1.90 6.34 5.67
C ILE A 37 -1.80 4.98 4.98
N SER A 38 -0.77 4.77 4.15
CA SER A 38 -0.53 3.50 3.47
C SER A 38 -0.39 2.34 4.45
N TRP A 39 0.31 2.54 5.58
CA TRP A 39 0.39 1.53 6.63
C TRP A 39 -0.98 1.23 7.22
N SER A 40 -1.74 2.25 7.62
CA SER A 40 -3.08 2.05 8.18
C SER A 40 -3.99 1.27 7.24
N ILE A 41 -3.97 1.56 5.94
CA ILE A 41 -4.77 0.84 4.94
C ILE A 41 -4.28 -0.61 4.80
N LEU A 42 -2.98 -0.84 4.59
CA LEU A 42 -2.45 -2.19 4.39
C LEU A 42 -2.64 -3.07 5.63
N SER A 43 -2.40 -2.53 6.83
CA SER A 43 -2.60 -3.25 8.09
C SER A 43 -4.07 -3.61 8.30
N ALA A 44 -5.02 -2.71 7.98
CA ALA A 44 -6.45 -2.99 8.12
C ALA A 44 -6.96 -4.10 7.18
N HIS A 45 -6.32 -4.27 6.01
CA HIS A 45 -6.73 -5.28 5.02
C HIS A 45 -5.84 -6.53 5.04
N ASN A 46 -4.80 -6.57 5.88
CA ASN A 46 -3.92 -7.73 6.00
C ASN A 46 -4.59 -8.84 6.83
N THR A 47 -4.74 -10.01 6.23
CA THR A 47 -5.35 -11.20 6.84
C THR A 47 -4.31 -12.23 7.31
N SER A 48 -3.01 -11.99 7.06
CA SER A 48 -1.94 -12.94 7.42
C SER A 48 -1.45 -12.82 8.87
N GLY A 49 -1.62 -11.65 9.50
CA GLY A 49 -0.96 -11.31 10.76
C GLY A 49 0.55 -11.08 10.66
N ASN A 50 1.15 -11.21 9.46
CA ASN A 50 2.57 -10.97 9.21
C ASN A 50 2.75 -9.66 8.43
N GLU A 51 3.47 -8.70 9.00
CA GLU A 51 3.74 -7.40 8.37
C GLU A 51 4.76 -7.46 7.22
N GLN A 52 5.58 -8.51 7.16
CA GLN A 52 6.56 -8.75 6.10
C GLN A 52 5.99 -9.58 4.95
N GLN A 53 4.93 -10.35 5.21
CA GLN A 53 4.26 -11.22 4.23
C GLN A 53 2.77 -10.93 4.19
N LEU A 54 2.40 -9.86 3.49
CA LEU A 54 1.03 -9.38 3.43
C LEU A 54 0.11 -10.36 2.67
N LYS A 55 -1.08 -10.59 3.23
CA LYS A 55 -2.21 -11.25 2.54
C LYS A 55 -3.39 -10.29 2.56
N ILE A 56 -3.52 -9.50 1.51
CA ILE A 56 -4.48 -8.40 1.44
C ILE A 56 -5.85 -8.89 0.98
N LYS A 57 -6.89 -8.53 1.72
CA LYS A 57 -8.28 -8.62 1.27
C LYS A 57 -8.62 -7.38 0.45
N PHE A 58 -8.99 -7.58 -0.81
CA PHE A 58 -9.45 -6.49 -1.67
C PHE A 58 -10.93 -6.21 -1.44
N ASP A 59 -11.30 -4.93 -1.39
CA ASP A 59 -12.71 -4.51 -1.29
C ASP A 59 -13.43 -4.54 -2.64
N SER A 60 -12.69 -4.31 -3.73
CA SER A 60 -13.20 -4.32 -5.10
C SER A 60 -12.08 -4.56 -6.11
N MET A 61 -12.46 -4.89 -7.35
CA MET A 61 -11.55 -5.02 -8.48
C MET A 61 -12.01 -4.12 -9.61
N ALA A 62 -11.07 -3.50 -10.31
CA ALA A 62 -11.37 -2.72 -11.51
C ALA A 62 -10.53 -3.24 -12.68
N SER A 63 -11.11 -3.30 -13.88
CA SER A 63 -10.40 -3.72 -15.08
C SER A 63 -10.76 -2.86 -16.28
N HIS A 64 -9.83 -2.76 -17.23
CA HIS A 64 -10.09 -2.10 -18.50
C HIS A 64 -10.46 -3.14 -19.56
N ASP A 65 -11.22 -2.76 -20.59
CA ASP A 65 -11.69 -3.66 -21.65
C ASP A 65 -10.58 -4.53 -22.25
N ILE A 66 -9.39 -3.96 -22.45
CA ILE A 66 -8.24 -4.68 -23.03
C ILE A 66 -7.73 -5.83 -22.15
N THR A 67 -7.85 -5.73 -20.83
CA THR A 67 -7.39 -6.76 -19.88
C THR A 67 -8.51 -7.65 -19.36
N PHE A 68 -9.77 -7.21 -19.45
CA PHE A 68 -10.94 -7.93 -18.92
C PHE A 68 -11.04 -9.36 -19.48
N VAL A 69 -10.89 -9.52 -20.79
CA VAL A 69 -11.02 -10.85 -21.44
C VAL A 69 -9.98 -11.83 -20.88
N GLY A 70 -8.73 -11.39 -20.73
CA GLY A 70 -7.66 -12.21 -20.15
C GLY A 70 -7.96 -12.61 -18.70
N ILE A 71 -8.41 -11.65 -17.89
CA ILE A 71 -8.77 -11.88 -16.48
C ILE A 71 -9.88 -12.94 -16.37
N ILE A 72 -10.94 -12.83 -17.19
CA ILE A 72 -12.05 -13.80 -17.19
C ILE A 72 -11.60 -15.18 -17.69
N GLN A 73 -10.74 -15.26 -18.69
CA GLN A 73 -10.21 -16.54 -19.18
C GLN A 73 -9.38 -17.25 -18.09
N THR A 74 -8.51 -16.52 -17.39
CA THR A 74 -7.73 -17.07 -16.27
C THR A 74 -8.64 -17.51 -15.12
N ALA A 75 -9.66 -16.72 -14.78
CA ALA A 75 -10.63 -17.09 -13.75
C ALA A 75 -11.36 -18.39 -14.11
N LYS A 76 -11.84 -18.51 -15.36
CA LYS A 76 -12.50 -19.74 -15.85
C LYS A 76 -11.56 -20.95 -15.85
N ALA A 77 -10.31 -20.79 -16.29
CA ALA A 77 -9.30 -21.85 -16.25
C ALA A 77 -8.96 -22.30 -14.83
N SER A 78 -9.18 -21.41 -13.85
CA SER A 78 -9.01 -21.67 -12.42
C SER A 78 -10.30 -22.17 -11.74
N GLU A 79 -11.31 -22.59 -12.54
CA GLU A 79 -12.63 -23.05 -12.08
C GLU A 79 -13.39 -22.02 -11.22
N TRP A 80 -13.08 -20.74 -11.42
CA TRP A 80 -13.66 -19.66 -10.64
C TRP A 80 -14.98 -19.18 -11.25
N ASN A 81 -16.08 -19.60 -10.63
CA ASN A 81 -17.43 -19.40 -11.18
C ASN A 81 -18.05 -18.05 -10.82
N VAL A 82 -17.68 -17.45 -9.69
CA VAL A 82 -18.25 -16.19 -9.19
C VAL A 82 -17.19 -15.37 -8.45
N PHE A 83 -17.19 -14.05 -8.67
CA PHE A 83 -16.40 -13.10 -7.88
C PHE A 83 -17.19 -12.69 -6.63
N HIS A 84 -16.55 -12.73 -5.46
CA HIS A 84 -17.18 -12.45 -4.16
C HIS A 84 -17.07 -10.97 -3.75
N TYR A 85 -16.67 -10.10 -4.66
CA TYR A 85 -16.48 -8.67 -4.45
C TYR A 85 -16.92 -7.90 -5.71
N PRO A 86 -17.25 -6.60 -5.57
CA PRO A 86 -17.59 -5.76 -6.70
C PRO A 86 -16.49 -5.72 -7.76
N MET A 87 -16.88 -5.85 -9.03
CA MET A 87 -16.02 -5.61 -10.19
C MET A 87 -16.58 -4.46 -11.03
N PHE A 88 -15.72 -3.52 -11.44
CA PHE A 88 -16.05 -2.36 -12.26
C PHE A 88 -15.15 -2.23 -13.49
#